data_AF-A0A938H7S7-F1
#
_entry.id   AF-A0A938H7S7-F1
#
_cell.length_a   1.000
_cell.length_b   1.000
_cell.length_c   1.000
_cell.angle_alpha   90.00
_cell.angle_beta   90.00
_cell.angle_gamma   90.00
#
_symmetry.space_group_name_H-M   'P 1'
#
loop_
_entity.id
_entity.type
_entity.pdbx_description
1 polymer ?
#
loop_
_entity_poly.entity_id
_entity_poly.type
_entity_poly.pdbx_seq_one_letter_code
_entity_poly.pdbx_strand_id
1 'polypeptide(L)'
;VLLMNDILTVEDGCPGAHRSWGWSLWTEYVIHTLQSSRQGLVWMLWGKEAQRHHAGQLAQETSAYHLLLTGPHPSPLSAYRGFLNCRHFSKANRFLSSYL
;
A
#
# COMPACT_ATOMS: atom_id res chain seq x y z
N VAL A 1 -3.44 -7.55 -9.76
CA VAL A 1 -3.23 -6.32 -8.95
C VAL A 1 -4.40 -6.20 -7.99
N LEU A 2 -4.15 -6.10 -6.69
CA LEU A 2 -5.19 -5.84 -5.68
C LEU A 2 -5.21 -4.34 -5.39
N LEU A 3 -6.36 -3.70 -5.59
CA LEU A 3 -6.58 -2.28 -5.25
C LEU A 3 -7.42 -2.23 -3.98
N MET A 4 -6.79 -1.89 -2.87
CA MET A 4 -7.42 -1.91 -1.54
C MET A 4 -7.18 -0.58 -0.85
N ASN A 5 -8.26 0.00 -0.32
CA ASN A 5 -8.18 1.12 0.60
C ASN A 5 -7.92 0.61 2.02
N ASP A 6 -7.34 1.45 2.86
CA ASP A 6 -7.17 1.18 4.29
C ASP A 6 -8.52 1.17 5.05
N ILE A 7 -9.46 2.01 4.60
CA ILE A 7 -10.84 2.05 5.07
C ILE A 7 -11.76 1.77 3.88
N LEU A 8 -12.61 0.75 3.99
CA LEU A 8 -13.34 0.20 2.82
C LEU A 8 -14.67 0.89 2.52
N THR A 9 -15.15 1.76 3.42
CA THR A 9 -16.39 2.51 3.24
C THR A 9 -16.20 3.95 3.71
N VAL A 10 -17.03 4.85 3.19
CA VAL A 10 -17.04 6.26 3.59
C VAL A 10 -18.47 6.78 3.43
N GLU A 11 -18.86 7.73 4.28
CA GLU A 11 -20.10 8.48 4.11
C GLU A 11 -19.91 9.56 3.04
N ASP A 12 -20.94 9.80 2.23
CA ASP A 12 -20.86 10.78 1.15
C ASP A 12 -20.55 12.18 1.69
N GLY A 13 -19.65 12.90 1.02
CA GLY A 13 -19.17 14.21 1.46
C GLY A 13 -18.33 14.23 2.75
N CYS A 14 -18.07 13.09 3.41
CA CYS A 14 -17.42 13.01 4.72
C CYS A 14 -16.14 12.15 4.69
N PRO A 15 -15.00 12.67 4.17
CA PRO A 15 -13.74 11.93 4.13
C PRO A 15 -13.31 11.40 5.50
N GLY A 16 -13.11 10.09 5.60
CA GLY A 16 -12.66 9.43 6.83
C GLY A 16 -13.76 9.15 7.86
N ALA A 17 -15.05 9.32 7.52
CA ALA A 17 -16.17 9.06 8.43
C ALA A 17 -16.11 7.69 9.14
N HIS A 18 -15.70 6.64 8.42
CA HIS A 18 -15.69 5.27 8.94
C HIS A 18 -14.30 4.81 9.42
N ARG A 19 -13.37 5.74 9.70
CA ARG A 19 -12.00 5.41 10.13
C ARG A 19 -11.93 4.54 11.39
N SER A 20 -12.92 4.66 12.27
CA SER A 20 -13.00 3.96 13.57
C SER A 20 -13.85 2.69 13.55
N TRP A 21 -14.39 2.30 12.39
CA TRP A 21 -15.33 1.16 12.28
C TRP A 21 -14.63 -0.20 12.22
N GLY A 22 -13.31 -0.25 12.49
CA GLY A 22 -12.54 -1.50 12.52
C GLY A 22 -12.03 -1.98 11.15
N TRP A 23 -12.22 -1.22 10.07
CA TRP A 23 -11.70 -1.59 8.75
C TRP A 23 -10.20 -1.81 8.72
N SER A 24 -9.43 -1.03 9.49
CA SER A 24 -7.97 -1.17 9.56
C SER A 24 -7.56 -2.58 9.99
N LEU A 25 -8.21 -3.15 11.01
CA LEU A 25 -7.93 -4.51 11.50
C LEU A 25 -8.16 -5.56 10.42
N TRP A 26 -9.23 -5.40 9.62
CA TRP A 26 -9.51 -6.31 8.52
C TRP A 26 -8.45 -6.20 7.42
N THR A 27 -8.06 -4.97 7.04
CA THR A 27 -7.04 -4.77 6.00
C THR A 27 -5.64 -5.24 6.45
N GLU A 28 -5.29 -5.06 7.72
CA GLU A 28 -4.07 -5.59 8.34
C GLU A 28 -4.06 -7.12 8.26
N TYR A 29 -5.18 -7.78 8.55
CA TYR A 29 -5.31 -9.24 8.42
C TYR A 29 -5.07 -9.70 6.98
N VAL A 30 -5.68 -9.03 5.99
CA VAL A 30 -5.46 -9.36 4.56
C VAL A 30 -3.98 -9.19 4.18
N ILE A 31 -3.34 -8.10 4.59
CA ILE A 31 -1.93 -7.84 4.31
C ILE A 31 -1.06 -8.92 4.95
N HIS A 32 -1.26 -9.23 6.23
CA HIS A 32 -0.53 -10.27 6.94
C HIS A 32 -0.69 -11.65 6.28
N THR A 33 -1.92 -12.04 5.91
CA THR A 33 -2.17 -13.30 5.22
C THR A 33 -1.44 -13.37 3.87
N LEU A 34 -1.47 -12.30 3.07
CA LEU A 34 -0.76 -12.26 1.79
C LEU A 34 0.76 -12.31 1.97
N GLN A 35 1.29 -11.54 2.93
CA GLN A 35 2.71 -11.47 3.24
C GLN A 35 3.27 -12.83 3.69
N SER A 36 2.50 -13.58 4.50
CA SER A 36 2.91 -14.90 5.01
C SER A 36 2.69 -16.06 4.02
N SER A 37 1.74 -15.95 3.11
CA SER A 37 1.35 -17.06 2.21
C SER A 37 1.94 -16.99 0.80
N ARG A 38 2.55 -15.86 0.42
CA ARG A 38 3.05 -15.65 -0.95
C ARG A 38 4.46 -15.08 -0.91
N GLN A 39 5.18 -15.22 -2.02
CA GLN A 39 6.47 -14.57 -2.27
C GLN A 39 6.35 -13.73 -3.55
N GLY A 40 7.30 -12.83 -3.76
CA GLY A 40 7.33 -11.96 -4.94
C GLY A 40 6.26 -10.87 -4.93
N LEU A 41 5.69 -10.52 -3.77
CA LEU A 41 4.69 -9.44 -3.72
C LEU A 41 5.34 -8.06 -3.84
N VAL A 42 4.66 -7.18 -4.57
CA VAL A 42 4.97 -5.75 -4.62
C VAL A 42 3.88 -4.96 -3.88
N TRP A 43 4.27 -4.28 -2.82
CA TRP A 43 3.42 -3.39 -2.04
C TRP A 43 3.64 -1.94 -2.46
N MET A 44 2.57 -1.23 -2.78
CA MET A 44 2.61 0.20 -3.11
C MET A 44 1.82 1.00 -2.10
N LEU A 45 2.52 1.76 -1.24
CA LEU A 45 1.89 2.62 -0.23
C LEU A 45 2.00 4.09 -0.62
N TRP A 46 0.89 4.66 -1.08
CA TRP A 46 0.80 6.06 -1.47
C TRP A 46 0.07 6.90 -0.43
N GLY A 47 0.77 7.90 0.12
CA GLY A 47 0.24 8.78 1.16
C GLY A 47 0.64 8.36 2.58
N LYS A 48 0.53 9.33 3.50
CA LYS A 48 1.02 9.18 4.88
C LYS A 48 0.22 8.15 5.68
N GLU A 49 -1.11 8.11 5.53
CA GLU A 49 -1.95 7.18 6.30
C GLU A 49 -1.61 5.73 5.97
N ALA A 50 -1.56 5.37 4.68
CA ALA A 50 -1.17 4.04 4.24
C ALA A 50 0.23 3.64 4.74
N GLN A 51 1.19 4.57 4.70
CA GLN A 51 2.54 4.32 5.21
C GLN A 51 2.57 4.17 6.74
N ARG A 52 1.82 5.00 7.47
CA ARG A 52 1.77 4.97 8.93
C ARG A 52 1.19 3.65 9.43
N HIS A 53 0.17 3.11 8.77
CA HIS A 53 -0.44 1.85 9.17
C HIS A 53 0.42 0.64 8.78
N HIS A 54 0.91 0.62 7.53
CA HIS A 54 1.40 -0.63 6.95
C HIS A 54 2.92 -0.70 6.75
N ALA A 55 3.62 0.42 6.65
CA ALA A 55 5.04 0.40 6.26
C ALA A 55 5.94 -0.30 7.30
N GLY A 56 5.62 -0.17 8.60
CA GLY A 56 6.38 -0.81 9.67
C GLY A 56 6.34 -2.34 9.57
N GLN A 57 5.14 -2.92 9.54
CA GLN A 57 4.94 -4.36 9.39
C GLN A 57 5.55 -4.88 8.08
N LEU A 58 5.25 -4.19 6.97
CA LEU A 58 5.78 -4.60 5.68
C LEU A 58 7.31 -4.55 5.67
N ALA A 59 7.95 -3.50 6.17
CA ALA A 59 9.40 -3.39 6.16
C ALA A 59 10.12 -4.43 7.04
N GLN A 60 9.54 -4.80 8.18
CA GLN A 60 10.12 -5.83 9.07
C GLN A 60 10.09 -7.22 8.42
N GLU A 61 9.04 -7.52 7.65
CA GLU A 61 8.84 -8.82 7.00
C GLU A 61 9.29 -8.83 5.53
N THR A 62 9.72 -7.69 4.98
CA THR A 62 10.36 -7.59 3.66
C THR A 62 11.81 -8.09 3.75
N SER A 63 11.96 -9.37 4.07
CA SER A 63 13.11 -10.17 3.67
C SER A 63 13.10 -10.30 2.13
N ALA A 64 14.19 -10.82 1.54
CA ALA A 64 14.56 -10.81 0.10
C ALA A 64 13.46 -11.20 -0.95
N TYR A 65 12.27 -11.58 -0.49
CA TYR A 65 11.15 -12.11 -1.25
C TYR A 65 10.09 -11.07 -1.66
N HIS A 66 10.10 -9.84 -1.10
CA HIS A 66 9.07 -8.83 -1.37
C HIS A 66 9.66 -7.48 -1.75
N LEU A 67 8.85 -6.62 -2.36
CA LEU A 67 9.22 -5.24 -2.67
C LEU A 67 8.21 -4.27 -2.06
N LEU A 68 8.70 -3.33 -1.25
CA LEU A 68 7.91 -2.21 -0.73
C LEU A 68 8.27 -0.91 -1.47
N LEU A 69 7.26 -0.27 -2.07
CA LEU A 69 7.37 1.02 -2.76
C LEU A 69 6.49 2.06 -2.05
N THR A 70 7.12 3.09 -1.49
CA THR A 70 6.41 4.17 -0.78
C THR A 70 6.54 5.49 -1.54
N GLY A 71 5.52 6.34 -1.44
CA GLY A 71 5.55 7.66 -2.07
C GLY A 71 4.38 8.56 -1.68
N PRO A 72 4.37 9.84 -2.10
CA PRO A 72 3.26 10.74 -1.88
C PRO A 72 1.95 10.20 -2.48
N HIS A 73 0.80 10.70 -1.98
CA HIS A 73 -0.50 10.32 -2.52
C HIS A 73 -0.70 10.92 -3.95
N PRO A 74 -1.37 10.22 -4.87
CA PRO A 74 -1.68 10.71 -6.23
C PRO A 74 -2.59 11.93 -6.30
N SER A 75 -3.25 12.31 -5.20
CA SER A 75 -4.12 13.50 -5.15
C SER A 75 -3.37 14.75 -5.63
N PRO A 76 -4.04 15.68 -6.36
CA PRO A 76 -3.44 16.94 -6.79
C PRO A 76 -2.73 17.72 -5.68
N LEU A 77 -3.20 17.59 -4.43
CA LEU A 77 -2.63 18.24 -3.25
C LEU A 77 -1.19 17.79 -2.93
N SER A 78 -0.77 16.62 -3.40
CA SER A 78 0.52 16.02 -3.08
C SER A 78 1.26 15.39 -4.26
N ALA A 79 0.64 15.24 -5.43
CA ALA A 79 1.20 14.50 -6.55
C ALA A 79 2.56 15.06 -7.02
N TYR A 80 2.67 16.39 -7.06
CA TYR A 80 3.89 17.11 -7.46
C TYR A 80 5.05 16.94 -6.47
N ARG A 81 4.79 16.46 -5.24
CA ARG A 81 5.81 16.24 -4.20
C ARG A 81 6.60 14.94 -4.38
N GLY A 82 6.42 14.24 -5.51
CA GLY A 82 7.21 13.06 -5.86
C GLY A 82 6.41 11.88 -6.41
N PHE A 83 5.07 11.93 -6.46
CA PHE A 83 4.27 10.85 -7.06
C PHE A 83 4.47 10.77 -8.58
N LEU A 84 4.41 11.91 -9.30
CA LEU A 84 4.41 11.95 -10.77
C LEU A 84 5.64 11.28 -11.41
N ASN A 85 6.78 11.27 -10.72
CA ASN A 85 8.03 10.67 -11.21
C ASN A 85 8.47 9.44 -10.41
N CYS A 86 7.59 8.87 -9.57
CA CYS A 86 7.96 7.76 -8.68
C CYS A 86 8.33 6.48 -9.44
N ARG A 87 7.79 6.30 -10.66
CA ARG A 87 7.98 5.13 -11.54
C ARG A 87 7.64 3.80 -10.84
N HIS A 88 6.66 3.79 -9.93
CA HIS A 88 6.33 2.58 -9.15
C HIS A 88 5.90 1.41 -10.03
N PHE A 89 5.13 1.66 -11.09
CA PHE A 89 4.68 0.60 -12.00
C PHE A 89 5.84 -0.11 -12.71
N SER A 90 6.80 0.64 -13.27
CA SER A 90 7.95 0.02 -13.96
C SER A 90 8.93 -0.64 -12.99
N LYS A 91 9.10 -0.08 -11.77
CA LYS A 91 9.86 -0.73 -10.69
C LYS A 91 9.22 -2.06 -10.27
N ALA A 92 7.89 -2.09 -10.13
CA ALA A 92 7.15 -3.30 -9.79
C ALA A 92 7.31 -4.38 -10.85
N ASN A 93 7.10 -4.03 -12.13
CA ASN A 93 7.28 -4.99 -13.22
C ASN A 93 8.71 -5.53 -13.26
N ARG A 94 9.72 -4.66 -13.12
CA ARG A 94 11.13 -5.09 -13.08
C ARG A 94 11.40 -6.09 -11.97
N PHE A 95 10.87 -5.85 -10.78
CA PHE A 95 11.01 -6.78 -9.66
C PHE A 95 10.28 -8.10 -9.94
N LEU A 96 9.04 -8.04 -10.41
CA LEU A 96 8.26 -9.25 -10.73
C LEU A 96 8.90 -10.09 -11.85
N SER A 97 9.65 -9.48 -12.78
CA SER A 97 10.40 -10.22 -13.80
C SER A 97 11.49 -11.15 -13.25
N SER A 98 11.93 -11.00 -11.98
CA SER A 98 12.84 -11.97 -11.36
C SER A 98 12.11 -13.15 -10.69
N TYR A 99 10.78 -13.14 -10.68
CA TYR A 99 9.92 -14.18 -10.08
C TYR A 99 9.10 -14.96 -11.13
N LEU A 100 9.23 -14.61 -12.42
CA LEU A 100 8.63 -15.30 -13.56
C LEU A 100 9.70 -16.10 -14.30
#